data_AF-A0A7J6NHQ4-F1
#
_entry.id   AF-A0A7J6NHQ4-F1
#
_cell.length_a   1.000
_cell.length_b   1.000
_cell.length_c   1.000
_cell.angle_alpha   90.00
_cell.angle_beta   90.00
_cell.angle_gamma   90.00
#
_symmetry.space_group_name_H-M   'P 1'
#
loop_
_entity.id
_entity.type
_entity.pdbx_description
1 polymer ?
#
loop_
_entity_poly.entity_id
_entity_poly.type
_entity_poly.pdbx_seq_one_letter_code
_entity_poly.pdbx_strand_id
1 'polypeptide(L)'
;MTYQIIDGKKVAQEVRAELKQLGEEMKATHGVTPGIAVILVGDRPDSATYVRMKKKAAAEVGFISREKVLPDTCSEEEVLAAVSRFNADPEVHGILVQLPLPSHISEQKVLGRIMIEKDVDGFDPANIGALALKGVQPKAISCTPYGVIELLKRYKIEIAGKNAVVVGRSNIVGMPVALLLIHENVASCHVTVCHSKTRDLPGVVKRADIVIAAIGRANFVKADWVKEGAVVIDVGINSVEDATKKSGYRLVGDVDYDNVKEHCSYITPVPGGVGPMTIAMLLKNTSPSVWAMKAPSHIMSLELSCLDELWRRGGPRREPIDDLQQEILGYFKARDTKPTEKGRTYTRVPHIPLHVFVRGGETMGVFSSPGCLVVRPLQGGPTPCLALEACHTGGAYAYDSAEDHLVVLHTKNSRVSVYDMKTGVFFQALRRGRSCG
;
A
#
# COMPACT_ATOMS: atom_id res chain seq x y z
N MET A 1 -16.44 4.89 34.13
CA MET A 1 -17.00 4.38 32.86
C MET A 1 -16.32 3.06 32.53
N THR A 2 -16.86 2.24 31.61
CA THR A 2 -16.20 0.99 31.20
C THR A 2 -15.35 1.27 29.96
N TYR A 3 -14.02 1.20 30.09
CA TYR A 3 -13.10 1.32 28.95
C TYR A 3 -13.05 0.01 28.16
N GLN A 4 -12.67 0.11 26.88
CA GLN A 4 -12.37 -1.05 26.04
C GLN A 4 -10.88 -1.17 25.75
N ILE A 5 -10.36 -2.39 25.79
CA ILE A 5 -8.97 -2.68 25.46
C ILE A 5 -8.84 -2.86 23.95
N ILE A 6 -7.96 -2.07 23.33
CA ILE A 6 -7.53 -2.26 21.95
C ILE A 6 -6.48 -3.37 21.91
N ASP A 7 -6.94 -4.60 21.67
CA ASP A 7 -6.11 -5.80 21.56
C ASP A 7 -5.46 -5.88 20.18
N GLY A 8 -4.26 -5.30 20.08
CA GLY A 8 -3.49 -5.34 18.86
C GLY A 8 -2.90 -6.72 18.53
N LYS A 9 -2.81 -7.66 19.49
CA LYS A 9 -2.46 -9.05 19.16
C LYS A 9 -3.56 -9.69 18.32
N LYS A 10 -4.82 -9.51 18.73
CA LYS A 10 -5.98 -9.99 17.99
C LYS A 10 -6.01 -9.40 16.58
N VAL A 11 -5.93 -8.07 16.45
CA VAL A 11 -5.95 -7.41 15.14
C VAL A 11 -4.76 -7.84 14.27
N ALA A 12 -3.55 -7.97 14.84
CA ALA A 12 -2.39 -8.45 14.09
C ALA A 12 -2.54 -9.91 13.62
N GLN A 13 -3.30 -10.75 14.33
CA GLN A 13 -3.62 -12.11 13.88
C GLN A 13 -4.61 -12.08 12.70
N GLU A 14 -5.66 -11.26 12.78
CA GLU A 14 -6.63 -11.07 11.69
C GLU A 14 -5.93 -10.61 10.40
N VAL A 15 -5.09 -9.57 10.48
CA VAL A 15 -4.32 -9.08 9.33
C VAL A 15 -3.41 -10.17 8.75
N ARG A 16 -2.75 -10.97 9.60
CA ARG A 16 -1.89 -12.06 9.10
C ARG A 16 -2.71 -13.17 8.42
N ALA A 17 -3.91 -13.47 8.90
CA ALA A 17 -4.79 -14.42 8.24
C ALA A 17 -5.20 -13.93 6.84
N GLU A 18 -5.53 -12.64 6.70
CA GLU A 18 -5.81 -12.00 5.40
C GLU A 18 -4.59 -12.05 4.47
N LEU A 19 -3.40 -11.75 4.99
CA LEU A 19 -2.16 -11.79 4.20
C LEU A 19 -1.77 -13.20 3.78
N LYS A 20 -2.06 -14.21 4.59
CA LYS A 20 -1.85 -15.61 4.22
C LYS A 20 -2.69 -15.98 3.01
N GLN A 21 -3.99 -15.64 3.02
CA GLN A 21 -4.88 -15.87 1.88
C GLN A 21 -4.36 -15.15 0.63
N LEU A 22 -3.99 -13.87 0.76
CA LEU A 22 -3.41 -13.10 -0.34
C LEU A 22 -2.12 -13.75 -0.89
N GLY A 23 -1.23 -14.23 -0.02
CA GLY A 23 0.01 -14.90 -0.43
C GLY A 23 -0.24 -16.22 -1.16
N GLU A 24 -1.22 -17.01 -0.69
CA GLU A 24 -1.66 -18.24 -1.35
C GLU A 24 -2.25 -17.96 -2.74
N GLU A 25 -3.11 -16.93 -2.85
CA GLU A 25 -3.67 -16.48 -4.12
C GLU A 25 -2.58 -16.01 -5.09
N MET A 26 -1.67 -15.12 -4.66
CA MET A 26 -0.56 -14.63 -5.50
C MET A 26 0.33 -15.76 -6.02
N LYS A 27 0.57 -16.78 -5.19
CA LYS A 27 1.34 -17.95 -5.60
C LYS A 27 0.57 -18.79 -6.62
N ALA A 28 -0.72 -19.00 -6.41
CA ALA A 28 -1.55 -19.80 -7.31
C ALA A 28 -1.76 -19.13 -8.68
N THR A 29 -2.01 -17.82 -8.72
CA THR A 29 -2.36 -17.11 -9.96
C THR A 29 -1.15 -16.55 -10.70
N HIS A 30 -0.05 -16.25 -10.00
CA HIS A 30 1.10 -15.56 -10.61
C HIS A 30 2.45 -16.25 -10.36
N GLY A 31 2.46 -17.38 -9.63
CA GLY A 31 3.68 -18.12 -9.31
C GLY A 31 4.64 -17.35 -8.39
N VAL A 32 4.16 -16.32 -7.67
CA VAL A 32 5.02 -15.47 -6.82
C VAL A 32 4.74 -15.72 -5.36
N THR A 33 5.81 -15.83 -4.58
CA THR A 33 5.74 -15.77 -3.12
C THR A 33 6.39 -14.48 -2.65
N PRO A 34 5.68 -13.58 -1.94
CA PRO A 34 6.30 -12.39 -1.38
C PRO A 34 7.46 -12.74 -0.47
N GLY A 35 8.48 -11.89 -0.45
CA GLY A 35 9.74 -12.18 0.23
C GLY A 35 10.26 -10.96 0.98
N ILE A 36 10.71 -11.18 2.21
CA ILE A 36 11.22 -10.14 3.10
C ILE A 36 12.62 -10.50 3.58
N ALA A 37 13.51 -9.52 3.58
CA ALA A 37 14.86 -9.62 4.14
C ALA A 37 15.01 -8.75 5.38
N VAL A 38 15.61 -9.30 6.43
CA VAL A 38 15.88 -8.59 7.68
C VAL A 38 17.39 -8.54 7.92
N ILE A 39 17.90 -7.33 8.16
CA ILE A 39 19.30 -7.09 8.56
C ILE A 39 19.32 -6.73 10.05
N LEU A 40 20.11 -7.45 10.81
CA LEU A 40 20.35 -7.22 12.23
C LEU A 40 21.83 -6.94 12.45
N VAL A 41 22.13 -5.91 13.24
CA VAL A 41 23.50 -5.56 13.66
C VAL A 41 23.57 -5.62 15.18
N GLY A 42 24.51 -6.43 15.70
CA GLY A 42 24.70 -6.66 17.13
C GLY A 42 23.76 -7.71 17.74
N ASP A 43 23.93 -7.95 19.03
CA ASP A 43 23.25 -9.03 19.78
C ASP A 43 22.42 -8.49 20.96
N ARG A 44 21.65 -7.42 20.74
CA ARG A 44 20.77 -6.93 21.81
C ARG A 44 19.65 -7.96 22.08
N PRO A 45 19.42 -8.36 23.35
CA PRO A 45 18.41 -9.38 23.69
C PRO A 45 16.97 -9.04 23.26
N ASP A 46 16.63 -7.74 23.23
CA ASP A 46 15.34 -7.23 22.76
C ASP A 46 15.18 -7.38 21.22
N SER A 47 16.25 -7.09 20.48
CA SER A 47 16.30 -7.26 19.01
C SER A 47 16.13 -8.72 18.60
N ALA A 48 16.77 -9.68 19.28
CA ALA A 48 16.68 -11.11 18.95
C ALA A 48 15.24 -11.65 19.08
N THR A 49 14.50 -11.19 20.08
CA THR A 49 13.08 -11.56 20.26
C THR A 49 12.21 -10.99 19.14
N TYR A 50 12.45 -9.74 18.76
CA TYR A 50 11.71 -9.07 17.70
C TYR A 50 11.95 -9.71 16.32
N VAL A 51 13.20 -10.09 16.03
CA VAL A 51 13.55 -10.81 14.79
C VAL A 51 12.90 -12.19 14.74
N ARG A 52 12.93 -12.95 15.84
CA ARG A 52 12.24 -14.25 15.93
C ARG A 52 10.74 -14.11 15.67
N MET A 53 10.11 -13.05 16.18
CA MET A 53 8.69 -12.76 15.91
C MET A 53 8.43 -12.45 14.44
N LYS A 54 9.29 -11.66 13.78
CA LYS A 54 9.18 -11.35 12.34
C LYS A 54 9.30 -12.60 11.48
N LYS A 55 10.31 -13.44 11.75
CA LYS A 55 10.52 -14.72 11.04
C LYS A 55 9.31 -15.65 11.20
N LYS A 56 8.80 -15.75 12.43
CA LYS A 56 7.59 -16.53 12.70
C LYS A 56 6.39 -15.98 11.94
N ALA A 57 6.17 -14.67 11.96
CA ALA A 57 5.05 -14.03 11.27
C ALA A 57 5.13 -14.19 9.75
N ALA A 58 6.32 -14.04 9.15
CA ALA A 58 6.55 -14.28 7.73
C ALA A 58 6.24 -15.74 7.34
N ALA A 59 6.70 -16.71 8.15
CA ALA A 59 6.39 -18.12 7.94
C ALA A 59 4.90 -18.43 8.08
N GLU A 60 4.21 -17.81 9.05
CA GLU A 60 2.77 -17.97 9.28
C GLU A 60 1.94 -17.53 8.05
N VAL A 61 2.38 -16.49 7.34
CA VAL A 61 1.71 -16.00 6.11
C VAL A 61 2.24 -16.63 4.82
N GLY A 62 3.21 -17.53 4.93
CA GLY A 62 3.81 -18.22 3.77
C GLY A 62 4.79 -17.37 2.95
N PHE A 63 5.33 -16.28 3.50
CA PHE A 63 6.29 -15.43 2.81
C PHE A 63 7.72 -15.99 2.94
N ILE A 64 8.55 -15.74 1.92
CA ILE A 64 9.98 -16.04 1.97
C ILE A 64 10.61 -15.09 3.00
N SER A 65 11.42 -15.62 3.90
CA SER A 65 12.17 -14.83 4.88
C SER A 65 13.66 -15.07 4.72
N ARG A 66 14.41 -13.99 4.49
CA ARG A 66 15.88 -13.97 4.47
C ARG A 66 16.39 -13.17 5.65
N GLU A 67 17.52 -13.55 6.21
CA GLU A 67 18.14 -12.84 7.33
C GLU A 67 19.64 -12.66 7.12
N LYS A 68 20.15 -11.52 7.57
CA LYS A 68 21.58 -11.24 7.68
C LYS A 68 21.85 -10.68 9.07
N VAL A 69 22.56 -11.45 9.88
CA VAL A 69 23.04 -11.01 11.19
C VAL A 69 24.51 -10.61 11.04
N LEU A 70 24.85 -9.41 11.54
CA LEU A 70 26.18 -8.84 11.59
C LEU A 70 26.56 -8.58 13.06
N PRO A 71 27.84 -8.74 13.44
CA PRO A 71 28.27 -8.38 14.79
C PRO A 71 28.15 -6.87 15.01
N ASP A 72 28.09 -6.44 16.27
CA ASP A 72 28.10 -5.01 16.63
C ASP A 72 29.39 -4.31 16.19
N THR A 73 30.50 -5.04 16.08
CA THR A 73 31.78 -4.55 15.58
C THR A 73 31.85 -4.41 14.05
N CYS A 74 30.78 -4.72 13.30
CA CYS A 74 30.81 -4.62 11.84
C CYS A 74 31.01 -3.17 11.38
N SER A 75 31.58 -3.01 10.18
CA SER A 75 31.72 -1.69 9.56
C SER A 75 30.41 -1.23 8.92
N GLU A 76 30.28 0.07 8.68
CA GLU A 76 29.14 0.65 7.94
C GLU A 76 29.05 0.06 6.53
N GLU A 77 30.18 -0.15 5.87
CA GLU A 77 30.28 -0.73 4.52
C GLU A 77 29.76 -2.16 4.47
N GLU A 78 29.98 -2.97 5.52
CA GLU A 78 29.43 -4.33 5.60
C GLU A 78 27.90 -4.33 5.65
N VAL A 79 27.30 -3.39 6.38
CA VAL A 79 25.85 -3.20 6.43
C VAL A 79 25.32 -2.73 5.07
N LEU A 80 25.97 -1.74 4.45
CA LEU A 80 25.59 -1.23 3.14
C LEU A 80 25.72 -2.30 2.04
N ALA A 81 26.72 -3.17 2.12
CA ALA A 81 26.88 -4.31 1.22
C ALA A 81 25.74 -5.32 1.39
N ALA A 82 25.32 -5.60 2.63
CA ALA A 82 24.18 -6.46 2.91
C ALA A 82 22.88 -5.88 2.34
N VAL A 83 22.61 -4.59 2.54
CA VAL A 83 21.45 -3.90 1.94
C VAL A 83 21.52 -3.99 0.41
N SER A 84 22.68 -3.70 -0.19
CA SER A 84 22.86 -3.75 -1.65
C SER A 84 22.61 -5.15 -2.22
N ARG A 85 23.02 -6.20 -1.51
CA ARG A 85 22.75 -7.59 -1.89
C ARG A 85 21.24 -7.88 -1.92
N PHE A 86 20.51 -7.48 -0.89
CA PHE A 86 19.06 -7.68 -0.84
C PHE A 86 18.29 -6.78 -1.82
N ASN A 87 18.81 -5.60 -2.15
CA ASN A 87 18.27 -4.78 -3.24
C ASN A 87 18.37 -5.50 -4.59
N ALA A 88 19.48 -6.19 -4.85
CA ALA A 88 19.69 -6.94 -6.09
C ALA A 88 18.96 -8.29 -6.16
N ASP A 89 18.49 -8.81 -5.03
CA ASP A 89 17.83 -10.12 -4.96
C ASP A 89 16.38 -10.05 -5.46
N PRO A 90 16.01 -10.75 -6.56
CA PRO A 90 14.65 -10.73 -7.11
C PRO A 90 13.63 -11.48 -6.25
N GLU A 91 14.05 -12.35 -5.32
CA GLU A 91 13.15 -13.02 -4.38
C GLU A 91 12.81 -12.14 -3.16
N VAL A 92 13.58 -11.05 -2.96
CA VAL A 92 13.37 -10.10 -1.87
C VAL A 92 12.57 -8.91 -2.39
N HIS A 93 11.40 -8.70 -1.81
CA HIS A 93 10.45 -7.64 -2.16
C HIS A 93 10.36 -6.57 -1.07
N GLY A 94 10.80 -6.88 0.15
CA GLY A 94 10.90 -5.93 1.24
C GLY A 94 12.21 -6.10 2.01
N ILE A 95 12.83 -4.98 2.39
CA ILE A 95 14.04 -4.95 3.19
C ILE A 95 13.75 -4.18 4.48
N LEU A 96 14.24 -4.73 5.59
CA LEU A 96 14.14 -4.11 6.89
C LEU A 96 15.49 -4.15 7.59
N VAL A 97 15.98 -2.99 7.98
CA VAL A 97 17.14 -2.87 8.86
C VAL A 97 16.64 -2.65 10.28
N GLN A 98 16.98 -3.55 11.20
CA GLN A 98 16.57 -3.42 12.59
C GLN A 98 17.33 -2.28 13.27
N LEU A 99 16.58 -1.31 13.78
CA LEU A 99 17.09 -0.18 14.57
C LEU A 99 16.99 -0.45 16.08
N PRO A 100 17.79 0.26 16.91
CA PRO A 100 18.85 1.18 16.51
C PRO A 100 20.11 0.46 16.05
N LEU A 101 20.89 1.10 15.18
CA LEU A 101 22.22 0.61 14.80
C LEU A 101 23.28 1.02 15.86
N PRO A 102 24.45 0.35 15.90
CA PRO A 102 25.60 0.83 16.66
C PRO A 102 25.94 2.29 16.34
N SER A 103 26.42 3.05 17.33
CA SER A 103 26.62 4.50 17.22
C SER A 103 27.64 4.93 16.17
N HIS A 104 28.55 4.03 15.76
CA HIS A 104 29.52 4.29 14.69
C HIS A 104 28.96 4.09 13.28
N ILE A 105 27.71 3.62 13.14
CA ILE A 105 27.05 3.37 11.85
C ILE A 105 25.95 4.39 11.63
N SER A 106 25.96 5.06 10.47
CA SER A 106 24.92 6.03 10.12
C SER A 106 23.63 5.33 9.68
N GLU A 107 22.60 5.38 10.53
CA GLU A 107 21.25 4.93 10.19
C GLU A 107 20.73 5.60 8.91
N GLN A 108 21.01 6.90 8.72
CA GLN A 108 20.57 7.65 7.55
C GLN A 108 21.17 7.07 6.25
N LYS A 109 22.47 6.76 6.22
CA LYS A 109 23.10 6.18 5.03
C LYS A 109 22.58 4.77 4.76
N VAL A 110 22.40 3.98 5.81
CA VAL A 110 21.92 2.60 5.69
C VAL A 110 20.47 2.56 5.18
N LEU A 111 19.58 3.35 5.78
CA LEU A 111 18.18 3.44 5.35
C LEU A 111 18.07 4.04 3.94
N GLY A 112 18.84 5.09 3.64
CA GLY A 112 18.87 5.69 2.29
C GLY A 112 19.49 4.80 1.21
N ARG A 113 20.07 3.66 1.57
CA ARG A 113 20.57 2.65 0.62
C ARG A 113 19.49 1.67 0.18
N ILE A 114 18.38 1.57 0.91
CA ILE A 114 17.26 0.68 0.56
C ILE A 114 16.54 1.27 -0.66
N MET A 115 16.27 0.45 -1.69
CA MET A 115 15.45 0.89 -2.83
C MET A 115 14.04 1.21 -2.35
N ILE A 116 13.46 2.32 -2.79
CA ILE A 116 12.13 2.77 -2.34
C ILE A 116 11.03 1.73 -2.61
N GLU A 117 11.15 0.92 -3.67
CA GLU A 117 10.23 -0.18 -3.98
C GLU A 117 10.30 -1.31 -2.94
N LYS A 118 11.43 -1.45 -2.25
CA LYS A 118 11.71 -2.45 -1.21
C LYS A 118 11.70 -1.88 0.20
N ASP A 119 11.49 -0.58 0.38
CA ASP A 119 11.38 0.09 1.68
C ASP A 119 10.02 -0.20 2.32
N VAL A 120 9.85 -1.42 2.82
CA VAL A 120 8.60 -1.86 3.46
C VAL A 120 8.39 -1.27 4.84
N ASP A 121 9.42 -0.63 5.44
CA ASP A 121 9.28 0.09 6.70
C ASP A 121 8.88 1.57 6.48
N GLY A 122 8.82 2.03 5.23
CA GLY A 122 8.29 3.33 4.83
C GLY A 122 9.06 4.50 5.45
N PHE A 123 10.38 4.39 5.58
CA PHE A 123 11.24 5.43 6.14
C PHE A 123 11.96 6.27 5.08
N ASP A 124 11.86 5.91 3.80
CA ASP A 124 12.34 6.75 2.71
C ASP A 124 11.67 8.14 2.78
N PRO A 125 12.44 9.25 2.71
CA PRO A 125 11.89 10.59 2.73
C PRO A 125 10.78 10.84 1.70
N ALA A 126 10.81 10.18 0.54
CA ALA A 126 9.75 10.30 -0.46
C ALA A 126 8.45 9.63 -0.01
N ASN A 127 8.50 8.54 0.75
CA ASN A 127 7.31 7.92 1.35
C ASN A 127 6.67 8.88 2.37
N ILE A 128 7.47 9.51 3.23
CA ILE A 128 6.98 10.50 4.19
C ILE A 128 6.49 11.77 3.50
N GLY A 129 7.22 12.26 2.50
CA GLY A 129 6.84 13.43 1.70
C GLY A 129 5.52 13.23 0.97
N ALA A 130 5.28 12.03 0.42
CA ALA A 130 4.01 11.68 -0.22
C ALA A 130 2.83 11.78 0.75
N LEU A 131 2.99 11.43 2.02
CA LEU A 131 1.93 11.60 3.03
C LEU A 131 1.57 13.07 3.31
N ALA A 132 2.47 14.01 3.02
CA ALA A 132 2.23 15.44 3.20
C ALA A 132 1.62 16.12 1.97
N LEU A 133 1.65 15.48 0.81
CA LEU A 133 1.22 16.05 -0.48
C LEU A 133 -0.11 15.48 -0.92
N LYS A 134 -1.06 16.34 -1.30
CA LYS A 134 -2.33 15.89 -1.90
C LYS A 134 -2.08 15.25 -3.26
N GLY A 135 -2.80 14.17 -3.56
CA GLY A 135 -2.74 13.47 -4.85
C GLY A 135 -1.48 12.62 -5.06
N VAL A 136 -0.56 12.59 -4.10
CA VAL A 136 0.63 11.73 -4.14
C VAL A 136 0.40 10.53 -3.22
N GLN A 137 0.72 9.33 -3.68
CA GLN A 137 0.59 8.12 -2.89
C GLN A 137 1.99 7.59 -2.52
N PRO A 138 2.26 7.28 -1.24
CA PRO A 138 3.50 6.65 -0.86
C PRO A 138 3.58 5.23 -1.42
N LYS A 139 4.81 4.72 -1.60
CA LYS A 139 5.05 3.30 -1.94
C LYS A 139 4.82 2.41 -0.73
N ALA A 140 5.19 2.89 0.45
CA ALA A 140 4.95 2.24 1.73
C ALA A 140 4.63 3.28 2.82
N ILE A 141 3.80 2.89 3.79
CA ILE A 141 3.50 3.70 4.98
C ILE A 141 4.30 3.13 6.15
N SER A 142 4.89 3.99 6.97
CA SER A 142 5.66 3.53 8.13
C SER A 142 4.86 2.58 9.02
N CYS A 143 5.43 1.42 9.35
CA CYS A 143 4.67 0.27 9.88
C CYS A 143 3.94 0.57 11.20
N THR A 144 4.60 1.25 12.13
CA THR A 144 4.01 1.58 13.44
C THR A 144 2.88 2.60 13.30
N PRO A 145 3.07 3.77 12.65
CA PRO A 145 1.98 4.68 12.28
C PRO A 145 0.82 4.01 11.54
N TYR A 146 1.12 3.15 10.57
CA TYR A 146 0.09 2.39 9.86
C TYR A 146 -0.69 1.48 10.81
N GLY A 147 0.01 0.80 11.72
CA GLY A 147 -0.59 -0.05 12.74
C GLY A 147 -1.55 0.72 13.64
N VAL A 148 -1.20 1.94 14.04
CA VAL A 148 -2.09 2.82 14.82
C VAL A 148 -3.38 3.10 14.06
N ILE A 149 -3.29 3.52 12.80
CA ILE A 149 -4.47 3.81 11.96
C ILE A 149 -5.33 2.54 11.78
N GLU A 150 -4.71 1.39 11.53
CA GLU A 150 -5.41 0.12 11.36
C GLU A 150 -6.17 -0.27 12.65
N LEU A 151 -5.56 -0.10 13.83
CA LEU A 151 -6.23 -0.35 15.11
C LEU A 151 -7.47 0.54 15.26
N LEU A 152 -7.35 1.84 15.02
CA LEU A 152 -8.48 2.77 15.11
C LEU A 152 -9.62 2.37 14.15
N LYS A 153 -9.28 1.98 12.91
CA LYS A 153 -10.25 1.53 11.89
C LYS A 153 -10.93 0.22 12.27
N ARG A 154 -10.18 -0.79 12.72
CA ARG A 154 -10.70 -2.12 13.09
C ARG A 154 -11.64 -2.06 14.29
N TYR A 155 -11.35 -1.15 15.22
CA TYR A 155 -12.23 -0.84 16.35
C TYR A 155 -13.37 0.12 16.00
N LYS A 156 -13.48 0.55 14.74
CA LYS A 156 -14.52 1.47 14.24
C LYS A 156 -14.59 2.77 15.04
N ILE A 157 -13.43 3.25 15.50
CA ILE A 157 -13.30 4.52 16.20
C ILE A 157 -13.47 5.62 15.16
N GLU A 158 -14.37 6.57 15.43
CA GLU A 158 -14.55 7.74 14.58
C GLU A 158 -13.34 8.67 14.71
N ILE A 159 -12.62 8.86 13.62
CA ILE A 159 -11.37 9.64 13.57
C ILE A 159 -11.62 11.05 12.99
N ALA A 160 -12.43 11.15 11.93
CA ALA A 160 -12.66 12.39 11.20
C ALA A 160 -13.22 13.51 12.10
N GLY A 161 -12.64 14.70 11.97
CA GLY A 161 -13.02 15.89 12.74
C GLY A 161 -12.63 15.87 14.22
N LYS A 162 -12.09 14.77 14.76
CA LYS A 162 -11.62 14.71 16.15
C LYS A 162 -10.31 15.49 16.35
N ASN A 163 -10.07 15.89 17.60
CA ASN A 163 -8.80 16.46 18.03
C ASN A 163 -7.84 15.35 18.45
N ALA A 164 -6.83 15.08 17.63
CA ALA A 164 -5.75 14.15 17.96
C ALA A 164 -4.52 14.91 18.48
N VAL A 165 -3.94 14.42 19.58
CA VAL A 165 -2.66 14.89 20.10
C VAL A 165 -1.63 13.77 19.97
N VAL A 166 -0.56 14.05 19.24
CA VAL A 166 0.59 13.15 19.13
C VAL A 166 1.69 13.65 20.06
N VAL A 167 1.99 12.88 21.11
CA VAL A 167 3.07 13.17 22.05
C VAL A 167 4.33 12.49 21.53
N GLY A 168 5.20 13.26 20.88
CA GLY A 168 6.38 12.77 20.19
C GLY A 168 6.41 13.20 18.72
N ARG A 169 7.60 13.53 18.22
CA ARG A 169 7.83 14.00 16.84
C ARG A 169 9.00 13.29 16.15
N SER A 170 9.24 12.03 16.51
CA SER A 170 10.28 11.23 15.88
C SER A 170 9.97 11.01 14.40
N ASN A 171 11.01 10.79 13.60
CA ASN A 171 10.88 10.51 12.17
C ASN A 171 10.20 9.16 11.90
N ILE A 172 10.29 8.22 12.84
CA ILE A 172 9.81 6.84 12.68
C ILE A 172 8.35 6.63 13.14
N VAL A 173 7.83 7.48 14.03
CA VAL A 173 6.49 7.32 14.58
C VAL A 173 5.73 8.64 14.65
N GLY A 174 6.23 9.62 15.41
CA GLY A 174 5.46 10.81 15.77
C GLY A 174 5.05 11.66 14.57
N MET A 175 6.00 11.97 13.68
CA MET A 175 5.68 12.76 12.49
C MET A 175 4.84 11.99 11.46
N PRO A 176 5.15 10.74 11.09
CA PRO A 176 4.33 10.04 10.10
C PRO A 176 2.91 9.76 10.59
N VAL A 177 2.69 9.45 11.88
CA VAL A 177 1.32 9.24 12.40
C VAL A 177 0.52 10.54 12.41
N ALA A 178 1.16 11.68 12.70
CA ALA A 178 0.52 12.98 12.59
C ALA A 178 0.08 13.27 11.14
N LEU A 179 0.93 12.99 10.15
CA LEU A 179 0.59 13.15 8.73
C LEU A 179 -0.57 12.23 8.32
N LEU A 180 -0.55 10.95 8.72
CA LEU A 180 -1.65 10.03 8.44
C LEU A 180 -2.98 10.49 9.05
N LEU A 181 -2.95 11.03 10.26
CA LEU A 181 -4.14 11.57 10.92
C LEU A 181 -4.71 12.78 10.19
N ILE A 182 -3.87 13.64 9.62
CA ILE A 182 -4.31 14.81 8.84
C ILE A 182 -4.80 14.41 7.46
N HIS A 183 -4.21 13.38 6.84
CA HIS A 183 -4.44 13.04 5.45
C HIS A 183 -5.91 12.74 5.14
N GLU A 184 -6.43 13.38 4.09
CA GLU A 184 -7.88 13.44 3.80
C GLU A 184 -8.49 12.06 3.49
N ASN A 185 -7.74 11.21 2.78
CA ASN A 185 -8.17 9.86 2.44
C ASN A 185 -7.93 8.82 3.56
N VAL A 186 -7.37 9.24 4.70
CA VAL A 186 -7.00 8.33 5.79
C VAL A 186 -7.85 8.57 7.03
N ALA A 187 -7.85 9.81 7.53
CA ALA A 187 -8.37 10.12 8.86
C ALA A 187 -9.06 11.49 8.95
N SER A 188 -8.51 12.56 8.37
CA SER A 188 -9.07 13.92 8.43
C SER A 188 -9.28 14.46 9.86
N CYS A 189 -8.27 14.38 10.74
CA CYS A 189 -8.27 14.95 12.09
C CYS A 189 -7.72 16.39 12.14
N HIS A 190 -8.13 17.12 13.20
CA HIS A 190 -7.31 18.20 13.74
C HIS A 190 -6.17 17.59 14.56
N VAL A 191 -4.91 17.90 14.22
CA VAL A 191 -3.74 17.29 14.86
C VAL A 191 -2.85 18.33 15.54
N THR A 192 -2.51 18.08 16.80
CA THR A 192 -1.46 18.83 17.51
C THR A 192 -0.29 17.90 17.81
N VAL A 193 0.91 18.27 17.37
CA VAL A 193 2.14 17.52 17.67
C VAL A 193 2.86 18.16 18.85
N CYS A 194 3.05 17.38 19.91
CA CYS A 194 3.73 17.79 21.13
C CYS A 194 5.15 17.21 21.22
N HIS A 195 6.02 17.91 21.95
CA HIS A 195 7.41 17.50 22.16
C HIS A 195 7.99 18.12 23.43
N SER A 196 9.27 17.87 23.70
CA SER A 196 9.98 18.30 24.91
C SER A 196 10.02 19.82 25.17
N LYS A 197 9.53 20.66 24.24
CA LYS A 197 9.46 22.12 24.39
C LYS A 197 8.02 22.65 24.42
N THR A 198 7.02 21.77 24.42
CA THR A 198 5.62 22.15 24.62
C THR A 198 5.44 22.67 26.05
N ARG A 199 5.01 23.93 26.21
CA ARG A 199 4.97 24.62 27.52
C ARG A 199 3.95 24.02 28.49
N ASP A 200 2.73 23.79 28.04
CA ASP A 200 1.65 23.18 28.82
C ASP A 200 1.24 21.85 28.16
N LEU A 201 2.14 20.86 28.26
CA LEU A 201 1.86 19.53 27.73
C LEU A 201 0.59 18.89 28.34
N PRO A 202 0.39 18.91 29.67
CA PRO A 202 -0.82 18.35 30.29
C PRO A 202 -2.11 18.98 29.76
N GLY A 203 -2.19 20.31 29.72
CA GLY A 203 -3.39 21.01 29.26
C GLY A 203 -3.67 20.80 27.77
N VAL A 204 -2.62 20.63 26.93
CA VAL A 204 -2.80 20.27 25.51
C VAL A 204 -3.37 18.86 25.36
N VAL A 205 -2.81 17.86 26.05
CA VAL A 205 -3.29 16.47 26.01
C VAL A 205 -4.74 16.38 26.52
N LYS A 206 -5.11 17.20 27.50
CA LYS A 206 -6.47 17.21 28.09
C LYS A 206 -7.58 17.66 27.16
N ARG A 207 -7.24 18.25 26.02
CA ARG A 207 -8.21 18.64 24.97
C ARG A 207 -8.38 17.58 23.89
N ALA A 208 -7.55 16.54 23.91
CA ALA A 208 -7.54 15.51 22.87
C ALA A 208 -8.72 14.54 23.01
N ASP A 209 -9.36 14.23 21.89
CA ASP A 209 -10.25 13.08 21.75
C ASP A 209 -9.44 11.79 21.52
N ILE A 210 -8.28 11.91 20.86
CA ILE A 210 -7.35 10.81 20.56
C ILE A 210 -5.94 11.22 21.02
N VAL A 211 -5.32 10.44 21.89
CA VAL A 211 -3.93 10.64 22.33
C VAL A 211 -3.07 9.52 21.76
N ILE A 212 -1.99 9.88 21.06
CA ILE A 212 -0.96 8.94 20.61
C ILE A 212 0.33 9.26 21.37
N ALA A 213 0.75 8.37 22.28
CA ALA A 213 1.98 8.51 23.05
C ALA A 213 3.12 7.72 22.39
N ALA A 214 4.17 8.42 21.95
CA ALA A 214 5.30 7.85 21.22
C ALA A 214 6.62 8.58 21.54
N ILE A 215 7.00 8.58 22.82
CA ILE A 215 8.19 9.28 23.34
C ILE A 215 9.26 8.36 23.92
N GLY A 216 8.97 7.08 24.17
CA GLY A 216 9.94 6.15 24.76
C GLY A 216 10.32 6.52 26.20
N ARG A 217 9.33 6.86 27.03
CA ARG A 217 9.50 7.16 28.45
C ARG A 217 8.39 6.49 29.26
N ALA A 218 8.78 5.51 30.07
CA ALA A 218 7.86 4.73 30.90
C ALA A 218 6.89 5.61 31.71
N ASN A 219 5.58 5.30 31.63
CA ASN A 219 4.52 5.87 32.46
C ASN A 219 4.50 7.42 32.49
N PHE A 220 4.85 8.08 31.39
CA PHE A 220 4.99 9.52 31.34
C PHE A 220 3.64 10.27 31.25
N VAL A 221 2.72 9.81 30.39
CA VAL A 221 1.38 10.40 30.26
C VAL A 221 0.52 9.97 31.46
N LYS A 222 -0.03 10.94 32.20
CA LYS A 222 -0.74 10.74 33.46
C LYS A 222 -2.26 10.86 33.31
N ALA A 223 -2.98 10.29 34.28
CA ALA A 223 -4.45 10.23 34.30
C ALA A 223 -5.11 11.62 34.19
N ASP A 224 -4.60 12.61 34.93
CA ASP A 224 -5.13 13.98 34.98
C ASP A 224 -4.92 14.79 33.68
N TRP A 225 -4.08 14.27 32.78
CA TRP A 225 -3.82 14.83 31.45
C TRP A 225 -4.81 14.33 30.42
N VAL A 226 -5.48 13.21 30.65
CA VAL A 226 -6.34 12.56 29.65
C VAL A 226 -7.77 13.05 29.81
N LYS A 227 -8.40 13.42 28.68
CA LYS A 227 -9.81 13.80 28.64
C LYS A 227 -10.67 12.57 28.96
N GLU A 228 -11.72 12.76 29.75
CA GLU A 228 -12.71 11.70 29.99
C GLU A 228 -13.34 11.24 28.66
N GLY A 229 -13.34 9.94 28.42
CA GLY A 229 -13.80 9.31 27.18
C GLY A 229 -12.79 9.34 26.02
N ALA A 230 -11.56 9.79 26.24
CA ALA A 230 -10.54 9.81 25.18
C ALA A 230 -10.15 8.39 24.73
N VAL A 231 -9.68 8.30 23.48
CA VAL A 231 -8.99 7.12 22.94
C VAL A 231 -7.50 7.30 23.17
N VAL A 232 -6.84 6.32 23.77
CA VAL A 232 -5.40 6.37 24.05
C VAL A 232 -4.67 5.24 23.33
N ILE A 233 -3.76 5.62 22.45
CA ILE A 233 -2.84 4.73 21.74
C ILE A 233 -1.43 4.93 22.31
N ASP A 234 -0.96 3.93 23.04
CA ASP A 234 0.37 3.86 23.62
C ASP A 234 1.30 3.06 22.71
N VAL A 235 2.21 3.78 22.06
CA VAL A 235 3.22 3.22 21.15
C VAL A 235 4.51 2.85 21.92
N GLY A 236 4.67 3.35 23.14
CA GLY A 236 5.86 3.16 23.95
C GLY A 236 6.14 1.70 24.28
N ILE A 237 7.40 1.31 24.28
CA ILE A 237 7.88 0.04 24.81
C ILE A 237 9.12 0.33 25.64
N ASN A 238 8.98 0.25 26.95
CA ASN A 238 10.02 0.58 27.92
C ASN A 238 10.26 -0.62 28.83
N SER A 239 11.52 -1.04 28.99
CA SER A 239 11.91 -2.05 29.97
C SER A 239 12.12 -1.41 31.34
N VAL A 240 11.42 -1.92 32.35
CA VAL A 240 11.57 -1.50 33.75
C VAL A 240 11.92 -2.72 34.58
N GLU A 241 12.91 -2.60 35.46
CA GLU A 241 13.31 -3.68 36.36
C GLU A 241 12.12 -4.20 37.17
N ASP A 242 11.99 -5.52 37.25
CA ASP A 242 10.93 -6.22 37.95
C ASP A 242 11.42 -7.60 38.36
N ALA A 243 11.85 -7.71 39.61
CA ALA A 243 12.36 -8.96 40.18
C ALA A 243 11.29 -10.08 40.24
N THR A 244 10.01 -9.75 40.07
CA THR A 244 8.93 -10.76 40.04
C THR A 244 8.83 -11.47 38.68
N LYS A 245 9.46 -10.93 37.63
CA LYS A 245 9.49 -11.54 36.29
C LYS A 245 10.73 -12.42 36.13
N LYS A 246 10.56 -13.55 35.45
CA LYS A 246 11.68 -14.45 35.08
C LYS A 246 12.77 -13.74 34.26
N SER A 247 12.40 -12.71 33.51
CA SER A 247 13.30 -11.86 32.73
C SER A 247 14.07 -10.82 33.57
N GLY A 248 13.71 -10.60 34.83
CA GLY A 248 14.23 -9.52 35.66
C GLY A 248 13.69 -8.12 35.31
N TYR A 249 12.82 -8.03 34.30
CA TYR A 249 12.19 -6.79 33.86
C TYR A 249 10.77 -7.04 33.33
N ARG A 250 9.94 -6.00 33.37
CA ARG A 250 8.63 -5.91 32.71
C ARG A 250 8.64 -4.84 31.62
N LEU A 251 7.80 -5.02 30.61
CA LEU A 251 7.58 -4.02 29.57
C LEU A 251 6.38 -3.15 29.96
N VAL A 252 6.54 -1.83 29.90
CA VAL A 252 5.50 -0.83 30.13
C VAL A 252 5.51 0.20 29.00
N GLY A 253 4.38 0.85 28.80
CA GLY A 253 4.23 1.87 27.77
C GLY A 253 4.64 3.27 28.22
N ASP A 254 4.39 4.25 27.37
CA ASP A 254 4.59 5.67 27.68
C ASP A 254 3.45 6.25 28.52
N VAL A 255 2.34 5.53 28.65
CA VAL A 255 1.15 5.91 29.42
C VAL A 255 1.12 5.15 30.74
N ASP A 256 0.74 5.85 31.81
CA ASP A 256 0.46 5.26 33.12
C ASP A 256 -0.85 4.43 33.07
N TYR A 257 -0.76 3.26 32.44
CA TYR A 257 -1.91 2.46 32.00
C TYR A 257 -2.93 2.21 33.12
N ASP A 258 -2.47 1.85 34.31
CA ASP A 258 -3.36 1.46 35.41
C ASP A 258 -4.24 2.60 35.90
N ASN A 259 -3.71 3.84 35.90
CA ASN A 259 -4.45 5.01 36.33
C ASN A 259 -5.21 5.66 35.16
N VAL A 260 -4.69 5.57 33.94
CA VAL A 260 -5.28 6.23 32.75
C VAL A 260 -6.48 5.46 32.20
N LYS A 261 -6.47 4.12 32.26
CA LYS A 261 -7.49 3.28 31.61
C LYS A 261 -8.92 3.63 32.03
N GLU A 262 -9.15 4.03 33.27
CA GLU A 262 -10.48 4.34 33.79
C GLU A 262 -11.11 5.62 33.20
N HIS A 263 -10.27 6.50 32.66
CA HIS A 263 -10.70 7.73 31.98
C HIS A 263 -10.96 7.54 30.47
N CYS A 264 -10.58 6.40 29.91
CA CYS A 264 -10.60 6.19 28.47
C CYS A 264 -11.91 5.55 27.99
N SER A 265 -12.31 5.87 26.75
CA SER A 265 -13.25 5.01 26.02
C SER A 265 -12.53 3.78 25.45
N TYR A 266 -11.31 3.97 24.95
CA TYR A 266 -10.46 2.91 24.43
C TYR A 266 -9.00 3.14 24.83
N ILE A 267 -8.27 2.07 25.13
CA ILE A 267 -6.84 2.13 25.44
C ILE A 267 -6.09 0.90 24.93
N THR A 268 -4.91 1.10 24.33
CA THR A 268 -4.01 -0.01 23.98
C THR A 268 -3.19 -0.47 25.19
N PRO A 269 -3.07 -1.78 25.46
CA PRO A 269 -2.19 -2.28 26.51
C PRO A 269 -0.74 -2.33 26.01
N VAL A 270 0.21 -2.24 26.94
CA VAL A 270 1.62 -2.54 26.67
C VAL A 270 2.11 -3.61 27.64
N PRO A 271 2.60 -4.76 27.15
CA PRO A 271 2.66 -5.20 25.75
C PRO A 271 1.29 -5.67 25.21
N GLY A 272 1.16 -5.73 23.89
CA GLY A 272 0.00 -6.33 23.20
C GLY A 272 -0.91 -5.38 22.46
N GLY A 273 -0.65 -4.07 22.51
CA GLY A 273 -1.27 -3.04 21.70
C GLY A 273 -0.56 -2.86 20.36
N VAL A 274 0.21 -1.77 20.23
CA VAL A 274 0.77 -1.36 18.93
C VAL A 274 1.91 -2.27 18.42
N GLY A 275 2.76 -2.80 19.30
CA GLY A 275 3.94 -3.59 18.89
C GLY A 275 3.67 -4.77 17.93
N PRO A 276 2.67 -5.65 18.19
CA PRO A 276 2.25 -6.70 17.25
C PRO A 276 1.82 -6.19 15.88
N MET A 277 1.22 -4.99 15.81
CA MET A 277 0.76 -4.41 14.55
C MET A 277 1.90 -3.98 13.65
N THR A 278 3.03 -3.52 14.20
CA THR A 278 4.20 -3.14 13.40
C THR A 278 4.67 -4.30 12.52
N ILE A 279 4.71 -5.53 13.03
CA ILE A 279 5.10 -6.72 12.25
C ILE A 279 4.03 -7.06 11.21
N ALA A 280 2.75 -6.96 11.55
CA ALA A 280 1.67 -7.22 10.60
C ALA A 280 1.67 -6.22 9.44
N MET A 281 1.91 -4.93 9.73
CA MET A 281 1.97 -3.88 8.71
C MET A 281 3.22 -3.97 7.83
N LEU A 282 4.36 -4.42 8.39
CA LEU A 282 5.55 -4.73 7.61
C LEU A 282 5.26 -5.78 6.52
N LEU A 283 4.60 -6.88 6.91
CA LEU A 283 4.18 -7.92 5.96
C LEU A 283 3.15 -7.37 4.97
N LYS A 284 2.22 -6.53 5.43
CA LYS A 284 1.22 -5.87 4.57
C LYS A 284 1.85 -4.97 3.52
N ASN A 285 2.90 -4.24 3.87
CA ASN A 285 3.66 -3.41 2.92
C ASN A 285 4.48 -4.25 1.93
N THR A 286 4.82 -5.50 2.26
CA THR A 286 5.61 -6.37 1.38
C THR A 286 4.81 -6.85 0.16
N SER A 287 3.49 -7.06 0.27
CA SER A 287 2.69 -7.58 -0.85
C SER A 287 2.58 -6.59 -2.03
N PRO A 288 2.30 -5.29 -1.84
CA PRO A 288 2.33 -4.30 -2.92
C PRO A 288 3.69 -4.16 -3.60
N SER A 289 4.80 -4.30 -2.86
CA SER A 289 6.16 -4.21 -3.40
C SER A 289 6.46 -5.28 -4.46
N VAL A 290 5.85 -6.46 -4.35
CA VAL A 290 5.92 -7.51 -5.39
C VAL A 290 5.48 -6.95 -6.74
N TRP A 291 4.38 -6.22 -6.76
CA TRP A 291 3.81 -5.64 -7.98
C TRP A 291 4.63 -4.47 -8.49
N ALA A 292 5.17 -3.64 -7.60
CA ALA A 292 6.06 -2.55 -7.97
C ALA A 292 7.33 -3.05 -8.69
N MET A 293 7.88 -4.19 -8.26
CA MET A 293 9.06 -4.80 -8.89
C MET A 293 8.75 -5.55 -10.18
N LYS A 294 7.55 -6.11 -10.31
CA LYS A 294 7.11 -6.79 -11.54
C LYS A 294 6.58 -5.84 -12.62
N ALA A 295 6.27 -4.60 -12.26
CA ALA A 295 5.96 -3.57 -13.24
C ALA A 295 7.17 -3.42 -14.18
N PRO A 296 6.99 -3.52 -15.52
CA PRO A 296 8.11 -3.39 -16.44
C PRO A 296 8.86 -2.08 -16.19
N SER A 297 10.18 -2.17 -16.00
CA SER A 297 11.10 -1.04 -15.82
C SER A 297 11.16 -0.07 -17.01
N HIS A 298 10.34 -0.29 -18.04
CA HIS A 298 10.18 0.56 -19.22
C HIS A 298 9.02 1.57 -19.10
N ILE A 299 8.29 1.56 -17.97
CA ILE A 299 7.34 2.62 -17.62
C ILE A 299 8.00 3.61 -16.63
N MET A 300 9.24 4.02 -16.95
CA MET A 300 9.87 5.21 -16.41
C MET A 300 10.15 6.14 -17.58
N SER A 301 9.37 7.22 -17.66
CA SER A 301 9.61 8.42 -18.45
C SER A 301 10.36 8.22 -19.77
N LEU A 302 9.66 7.77 -20.80
CA LEU A 302 10.06 8.08 -22.17
C LEU A 302 9.88 9.60 -22.35
N GLU A 303 10.98 10.36 -22.26
CA GLU A 303 11.00 11.68 -22.89
C GLU A 303 10.63 11.48 -24.37
N LEU A 304 9.68 12.30 -24.85
CA LEU A 304 9.16 12.28 -26.21
C LEU A 304 10.26 12.34 -27.30
N SER A 305 11.49 12.72 -26.96
CA SER A 305 12.64 12.84 -27.86
C SER A 305 13.21 11.48 -28.34
N CYS A 306 13.13 10.40 -27.55
CA CYS A 306 13.72 9.11 -27.92
C CYS A 306 12.82 8.23 -28.83
N LEU A 307 11.50 8.47 -28.84
CA LEU A 307 10.55 7.72 -29.69
C LEU A 307 10.64 8.12 -31.17
N ASP A 308 10.98 9.37 -31.46
CA ASP A 308 11.14 9.87 -32.84
C ASP A 308 12.32 9.22 -33.58
N GLU A 309 13.37 8.82 -32.85
CA GLU A 309 14.58 8.25 -33.45
C GLU A 309 14.48 6.73 -33.68
N LEU A 310 13.72 6.03 -32.83
CA LEU A 310 13.36 4.61 -33.03
C LEU A 310 12.38 4.42 -34.19
N TRP A 311 11.44 5.36 -34.40
CA TRP A 311 10.48 5.29 -35.51
C TRP A 311 11.17 5.48 -36.88
N ARG A 312 12.25 6.27 -36.95
CA ARG A 312 13.00 6.51 -38.20
C ARG A 312 13.84 5.32 -38.67
N ARG A 313 14.13 4.33 -37.81
CA ARG A 313 15.11 3.27 -38.13
C ARG A 313 14.52 1.90 -38.47
N GLY A 314 13.19 1.76 -38.56
CA GLY A 314 12.56 0.50 -38.99
C GLY A 314 12.71 -0.60 -37.92
N GLY A 315 11.67 -0.79 -37.12
CA GLY A 315 11.69 -1.69 -35.95
C GLY A 315 11.96 -3.18 -36.27
N PRO A 316 12.42 -3.96 -35.26
CA PRO A 316 12.83 -5.35 -35.40
C PRO A 316 11.65 -6.35 -35.50
N ARG A 317 11.93 -7.52 -36.09
CA ARG A 317 11.01 -8.65 -36.38
C ARG A 317 10.55 -9.42 -35.13
N ARG A 318 9.35 -10.02 -35.25
CA ARG A 318 8.54 -10.75 -34.24
C ARG A 318 8.95 -12.22 -34.01
N GLU A 319 8.65 -12.73 -32.81
CA GLU A 319 8.29 -14.14 -32.54
C GLU A 319 6.92 -14.19 -31.81
N PRO A 320 6.12 -15.29 -31.90
CA PRO A 320 4.70 -15.31 -31.51
C PRO A 320 4.42 -15.86 -30.10
N ILE A 321 3.33 -15.40 -29.48
CA ILE A 321 2.74 -15.90 -28.22
C ILE A 321 1.34 -16.42 -28.56
N ASP A 322 1.17 -17.74 -28.72
CA ASP A 322 -0.05 -18.37 -29.27
C ASP A 322 -1.11 -18.77 -28.21
N ASP A 323 -0.79 -18.76 -26.91
CA ASP A 323 -1.65 -19.38 -25.89
C ASP A 323 -2.80 -18.48 -25.38
N LEU A 324 -2.62 -17.15 -25.39
CA LEU A 324 -3.64 -16.20 -24.89
C LEU A 324 -4.84 -16.05 -25.86
N GLN A 325 -4.56 -16.22 -27.16
CA GLN A 325 -5.54 -16.06 -28.24
C GLN A 325 -6.61 -17.17 -28.22
N GLN A 326 -6.23 -18.40 -27.85
CA GLN A 326 -7.13 -19.55 -27.76
C GLN A 326 -8.12 -19.44 -26.60
N GLU A 327 -7.68 -18.87 -25.48
CA GLU A 327 -8.49 -18.71 -24.26
C GLU A 327 -9.61 -17.67 -24.47
N ILE A 328 -9.29 -16.56 -25.14
CA ILE A 328 -10.23 -15.49 -25.47
C ILE A 328 -11.25 -15.98 -26.51
N LEU A 329 -10.84 -16.68 -27.56
CA LEU A 329 -11.74 -17.22 -28.58
C LEU A 329 -12.66 -18.33 -28.05
N GLY A 330 -12.17 -19.14 -27.09
CA GLY A 330 -12.97 -20.14 -26.39
C GLY A 330 -14.13 -19.51 -25.60
N TYR A 331 -13.91 -18.33 -25.02
CA TYR A 331 -14.91 -17.60 -24.24
C TYR A 331 -16.11 -17.12 -25.08
N PHE A 332 -15.92 -16.84 -26.37
CA PHE A 332 -16.97 -16.32 -27.26
C PHE A 332 -17.78 -17.38 -28.01
N LYS A 333 -17.28 -18.62 -28.15
CA LYS A 333 -17.98 -19.70 -28.88
C LYS A 333 -19.13 -20.37 -28.09
N ALA A 334 -19.25 -20.09 -26.79
CA ALA A 334 -20.04 -20.93 -25.88
C ALA A 334 -21.46 -20.45 -25.53
N ARG A 335 -22.04 -19.41 -26.17
CA ARG A 335 -23.39 -18.90 -25.77
C ARG A 335 -24.34 -18.51 -26.89
N ASP A 336 -25.61 -18.87 -26.66
CA ASP A 336 -26.80 -18.82 -27.53
C ASP A 336 -27.05 -17.49 -28.25
N THR A 337 -27.05 -17.53 -29.58
CA THR A 337 -27.51 -16.47 -30.48
C THR A 337 -28.98 -16.67 -30.83
N LYS A 338 -29.84 -15.64 -30.65
CA LYS A 338 -31.23 -15.66 -31.16
C LYS A 338 -31.43 -14.64 -32.28
N PRO A 339 -32.08 -15.00 -33.40
CA PRO A 339 -32.37 -14.07 -34.49
C PRO A 339 -33.65 -13.25 -34.22
N THR A 340 -33.66 -11.97 -34.62
CA THR A 340 -34.88 -11.14 -34.65
C THR A 340 -34.96 -10.26 -35.91
N GLU A 341 -36.18 -9.77 -36.18
CA GLU A 341 -36.61 -9.08 -37.40
C GLU A 341 -35.72 -7.87 -37.76
N LYS A 342 -35.35 -7.76 -39.04
CA LYS A 342 -34.39 -6.82 -39.66
C LYS A 342 -32.93 -7.32 -39.82
N GLY A 343 -32.69 -8.63 -39.77
CA GLY A 343 -31.45 -9.24 -40.29
C GLY A 343 -30.18 -8.88 -39.52
N ARG A 344 -30.29 -8.60 -38.22
CA ARG A 344 -29.17 -8.29 -37.32
C ARG A 344 -29.07 -9.37 -36.24
N THR A 345 -27.85 -9.85 -35.99
CA THR A 345 -27.57 -10.86 -34.95
C THR A 345 -27.14 -10.15 -33.67
N TYR A 346 -27.77 -10.49 -32.54
CA TYR A 346 -27.45 -9.90 -31.24
C TYR A 346 -26.99 -10.98 -30.26
N THR A 347 -25.93 -10.72 -29.50
CA THR A 347 -25.49 -11.56 -28.38
C THR A 347 -25.75 -10.81 -27.08
N ARG A 348 -26.62 -11.37 -26.24
CA ARG A 348 -26.89 -10.82 -24.90
C ARG A 348 -25.82 -11.33 -23.95
N VAL A 349 -24.97 -10.43 -23.45
CA VAL A 349 -23.93 -10.76 -22.48
C VAL A 349 -24.43 -10.38 -21.09
N PRO A 350 -24.81 -11.33 -20.21
CA PRO A 350 -25.06 -11.01 -18.81
C PRO A 350 -23.72 -10.80 -18.11
N HIS A 351 -23.49 -9.58 -17.63
CA HIS A 351 -22.39 -9.17 -16.76
C HIS A 351 -20.97 -9.37 -17.32
N ILE A 352 -20.37 -8.28 -17.78
CA ILE A 352 -18.91 -8.17 -17.89
C ILE A 352 -18.41 -7.64 -16.54
N PRO A 353 -17.44 -8.28 -15.87
CA PRO A 353 -16.86 -7.74 -14.64
C PRO A 353 -16.15 -6.41 -14.95
N LEU A 354 -16.51 -5.36 -14.21
CA LEU A 354 -15.97 -4.01 -14.33
C LEU A 354 -14.52 -3.96 -13.84
N HIS A 355 -13.63 -3.32 -14.61
CA HIS A 355 -12.36 -2.81 -14.11
C HIS A 355 -12.45 -1.29 -13.93
N VAL A 356 -12.25 -0.83 -12.69
CA VAL A 356 -12.24 0.58 -12.31
C VAL A 356 -10.85 1.15 -12.61
N PHE A 357 -10.79 2.18 -13.47
CA PHE A 357 -9.54 2.91 -13.71
C PHE A 357 -9.48 4.15 -12.83
N VAL A 358 -8.46 4.20 -11.97
CA VAL A 358 -8.14 5.34 -11.12
C VAL A 358 -6.78 5.87 -11.54
N ARG A 359 -6.71 7.15 -11.90
CA ARG A 359 -5.45 7.87 -12.14
C ARG A 359 -5.40 9.05 -11.19
N GLY A 360 -4.41 9.07 -10.29
CA GLY A 360 -4.21 10.20 -9.37
C GLY A 360 -5.31 10.40 -8.31
N GLY A 361 -6.11 9.37 -8.01
CA GLY A 361 -7.13 9.44 -6.95
C GLY A 361 -8.48 10.02 -7.35
N GLU A 362 -8.69 10.42 -8.61
CA GLU A 362 -10.03 10.72 -9.12
C GLU A 362 -10.59 9.56 -9.95
N THR A 363 -11.85 9.21 -9.67
CA THR A 363 -12.64 8.27 -10.50
C THR A 363 -12.88 8.92 -11.87
N MET A 364 -12.14 8.49 -12.88
CA MET A 364 -12.26 9.02 -14.24
C MET A 364 -13.57 8.59 -14.95
N GLY A 365 -14.34 7.69 -14.35
CA GLY A 365 -15.73 7.38 -14.72
C GLY A 365 -16.16 5.99 -14.27
N VAL A 366 -17.45 5.83 -13.97
CA VAL A 366 -18.14 4.54 -13.84
C VAL A 366 -19.15 4.46 -14.97
N PHE A 367 -19.11 3.40 -15.78
CA PHE A 367 -20.20 3.09 -16.69
C PHE A 367 -20.77 1.73 -16.34
N SER A 368 -21.98 1.74 -15.79
CA SER A 368 -22.91 0.63 -15.94
C SER A 368 -23.97 1.04 -16.95
N SER A 369 -24.22 0.21 -17.94
CA SER A 369 -25.55 0.16 -18.53
C SER A 369 -25.90 -1.29 -18.79
N PRO A 370 -27.06 -1.79 -18.34
CA PRO A 370 -27.63 -2.99 -18.91
C PRO A 370 -28.00 -2.65 -20.36
N GLY A 371 -27.21 -3.12 -21.32
CA GLY A 371 -27.42 -2.79 -22.72
C GLY A 371 -26.85 -3.83 -23.67
N CYS A 372 -27.59 -4.09 -24.73
CA CYS A 372 -27.17 -4.96 -25.83
C CYS A 372 -25.96 -4.35 -26.56
N LEU A 373 -24.95 -5.18 -26.83
CA LEU A 373 -23.81 -4.86 -27.69
C LEU A 373 -24.12 -5.33 -29.12
N VAL A 374 -23.88 -4.48 -30.10
CA VAL A 374 -23.94 -4.85 -31.53
C VAL A 374 -22.53 -5.14 -32.00
N VAL A 375 -22.29 -6.35 -32.47
CA VAL A 375 -21.02 -6.74 -33.10
C VAL A 375 -21.19 -6.65 -34.61
N ARG A 376 -20.35 -5.87 -35.30
CA ARG A 376 -20.32 -5.85 -36.77
C ARG A 376 -18.91 -6.10 -37.31
N PRO A 377 -18.76 -6.93 -38.35
CA PRO A 377 -17.54 -6.94 -39.15
C PRO A 377 -17.45 -5.64 -39.96
N LEU A 378 -16.33 -4.94 -39.86
CA LEU A 378 -16.01 -3.80 -40.74
C LEU A 378 -15.55 -4.35 -42.09
N GLN A 379 -16.32 -4.11 -43.15
CA GLN A 379 -15.89 -4.44 -44.52
C GLN A 379 -15.17 -3.27 -45.16
N GLY A 380 -14.00 -3.54 -45.75
CA GLY A 380 -13.26 -2.59 -46.60
C GLY A 380 -11.78 -2.38 -46.24
N GLY A 381 -11.27 -3.00 -45.18
CA GLY A 381 -9.84 -2.99 -44.84
C GLY A 381 -9.16 -4.34 -45.16
N PRO A 382 -7.82 -4.39 -45.25
CA PRO A 382 -7.06 -5.62 -45.55
C PRO A 382 -7.14 -6.69 -44.45
N THR A 383 -7.75 -6.40 -43.30
CA THR A 383 -7.82 -7.29 -42.12
C THR A 383 -9.23 -7.28 -41.50
N PRO A 384 -9.70 -8.41 -40.93
CA PRO A 384 -11.03 -8.49 -40.33
C PRO A 384 -11.06 -7.79 -38.96
N CYS A 385 -11.71 -6.63 -38.89
CA CYS A 385 -11.92 -5.87 -37.66
C CYS A 385 -13.37 -6.04 -37.16
N LEU A 386 -13.55 -6.14 -35.84
CA LEU A 386 -14.86 -6.21 -35.19
C LEU A 386 -15.17 -4.87 -34.52
N ALA A 387 -16.29 -4.26 -34.89
CA ALA A 387 -16.84 -3.08 -34.23
C ALA A 387 -17.86 -3.51 -33.18
N LEU A 388 -17.70 -3.02 -31.96
CA LEU A 388 -18.61 -3.23 -30.83
C LEU A 388 -19.30 -1.89 -30.54
N GLU A 389 -20.62 -1.84 -30.70
CA GLU A 389 -21.40 -0.62 -30.55
C GLU A 389 -22.37 -0.76 -29.37
N ALA A 390 -22.30 0.17 -28.40
CA ALA A 390 -23.20 0.18 -27.24
C ALA A 390 -24.48 0.96 -27.58
N CYS A 391 -25.64 0.30 -27.55
CA CYS A 391 -26.88 0.86 -28.10
C CYS A 391 -27.40 2.16 -27.44
N HIS A 392 -26.95 2.55 -26.24
CA HIS A 392 -27.57 3.63 -25.46
C HIS A 392 -26.63 4.75 -24.98
N THR A 393 -25.32 4.66 -25.21
CA THR A 393 -24.35 5.67 -24.71
C THR A 393 -23.53 6.36 -25.80
N GLY A 394 -23.69 5.97 -27.07
CA GLY A 394 -23.03 6.63 -28.20
C GLY A 394 -21.50 6.43 -28.23
N GLY A 395 -20.98 5.42 -27.54
CA GLY A 395 -19.58 5.00 -27.61
C GLY A 395 -19.41 3.80 -28.56
N ALA A 396 -18.32 3.81 -29.33
CA ALA A 396 -17.92 2.70 -30.20
C ALA A 396 -16.60 2.10 -29.70
N TYR A 397 -16.41 0.80 -29.86
CA TYR A 397 -15.17 0.13 -29.50
C TYR A 397 -14.69 -0.68 -30.70
N ALA A 398 -13.38 -0.68 -30.94
CA ALA A 398 -12.77 -1.44 -32.03
C ALA A 398 -11.72 -2.38 -31.44
N TYR A 399 -11.78 -3.65 -31.83
CA TYR A 399 -10.81 -4.67 -31.47
C TYR A 399 -10.14 -5.18 -32.75
N ASP A 400 -8.82 -5.03 -32.83
CA ASP A 400 -8.00 -5.55 -33.91
C ASP A 400 -7.49 -6.93 -33.53
N SER A 401 -8.04 -7.94 -34.21
CA SER A 401 -7.74 -9.34 -33.94
C SER A 401 -6.39 -9.79 -34.48
N ALA A 402 -5.75 -9.03 -35.38
CA ALA A 402 -4.44 -9.35 -35.94
C ALA A 402 -3.27 -8.88 -35.07
N GLU A 403 -3.50 -7.88 -34.21
CA GLU A 403 -2.49 -7.26 -33.34
C GLU A 403 -2.73 -7.50 -31.84
N ASP A 404 -3.77 -8.26 -31.51
CA ASP A 404 -4.32 -8.52 -30.17
C ASP A 404 -4.51 -7.23 -29.36
N HIS A 405 -5.28 -6.30 -29.94
CA HIS A 405 -5.31 -4.90 -29.55
C HIS A 405 -6.73 -4.37 -29.36
N LEU A 406 -7.01 -3.76 -28.20
CA LEU A 406 -8.30 -3.13 -27.89
C LEU A 406 -8.16 -1.60 -27.88
N VAL A 407 -8.90 -0.93 -28.76
CA VAL A 407 -8.98 0.53 -28.84
C VAL A 407 -10.36 1.00 -28.37
N VAL A 408 -10.37 1.76 -27.29
CA VAL A 408 -11.60 2.32 -26.71
C VAL A 408 -11.86 3.71 -27.32
N LEU A 409 -12.96 3.87 -28.06
CA LEU A 409 -13.34 5.15 -28.69
C LEU A 409 -14.58 5.74 -28.01
N HIS A 410 -14.35 6.67 -27.09
CA HIS A 410 -15.46 7.36 -26.45
C HIS A 410 -15.78 8.68 -27.16
N THR A 411 -16.98 8.78 -27.74
CA THR A 411 -17.49 10.00 -28.39
C THR A 411 -18.60 10.63 -27.58
N LYS A 412 -18.29 11.74 -26.89
CA LYS A 412 -19.30 12.60 -26.26
C LYS A 412 -18.92 14.06 -26.48
N ASN A 413 -19.87 14.89 -26.92
CA ASN A 413 -19.69 16.35 -27.12
C ASN A 413 -18.47 16.73 -27.98
N SER A 414 -18.36 16.17 -29.19
CA SER A 414 -17.33 16.55 -30.18
C SER A 414 -15.88 16.30 -29.73
N ARG A 415 -15.66 15.45 -28.73
CA ARG A 415 -14.33 14.96 -28.34
C ARG A 415 -14.26 13.47 -28.61
N VAL A 416 -13.18 13.05 -29.27
CA VAL A 416 -12.82 11.64 -29.46
C VAL A 416 -11.69 11.36 -28.50
N SER A 417 -11.90 10.44 -27.58
CA SER A 417 -10.84 9.95 -26.70
C SER A 417 -10.46 8.54 -27.15
N VAL A 418 -9.18 8.35 -27.42
CA VAL A 418 -8.58 7.08 -27.87
C VAL A 418 -7.65 6.61 -26.76
N TYR A 419 -7.88 5.40 -26.28
CA TYR A 419 -6.99 4.77 -25.31
C TYR A 419 -6.39 3.50 -25.91
N ASP A 420 -5.07 3.48 -25.99
CA ASP A 420 -4.30 2.34 -26.47
C ASP A 420 -3.83 1.52 -25.26
N MET A 421 -4.39 0.32 -25.12
CA MET A 421 -4.09 -0.57 -24.00
C MET A 421 -2.69 -1.21 -24.09
N LYS A 422 -2.09 -1.27 -25.28
CA LYS A 422 -0.77 -1.86 -25.51
C LYS A 422 0.35 -0.87 -25.25
N THR A 423 0.15 0.39 -25.61
CA THR A 423 1.12 1.46 -25.38
C THR A 423 0.84 2.29 -24.13
N GLY A 424 -0.35 2.14 -23.53
CA GLY A 424 -0.81 2.91 -22.37
C GLY A 424 -1.11 4.38 -22.70
N VAL A 425 -1.13 4.74 -23.99
CA VAL A 425 -1.23 6.13 -24.43
C VAL A 425 -2.69 6.56 -24.55
N PHE A 426 -2.98 7.74 -23.98
CA PHE A 426 -4.28 8.38 -24.06
C PHE A 426 -4.20 9.60 -24.98
N PHE A 427 -5.03 9.61 -26.03
CA PHE A 427 -5.18 10.75 -26.92
C PHE A 427 -6.59 11.32 -26.80
N GLN A 428 -6.69 12.64 -26.79
CA GLN A 428 -7.98 13.34 -26.86
C GLN A 428 -7.95 14.34 -28.01
N ALA A 429 -8.75 14.09 -29.03
CA ALA A 429 -8.90 14.97 -30.17
C ALA A 429 -10.21 15.76 -30.07
N LEU A 430 -10.13 17.07 -30.32
CA LEU A 430 -11.29 17.93 -30.52
C LEU A 430 -11.72 17.87 -31.98
N ARG A 431 -12.97 17.49 -32.22
CA ARG A 431 -13.55 17.43 -33.56
C ARG A 431 -13.76 18.86 -34.09
N ARG A 432 -12.80 19.37 -34.88
CA ARG A 432 -13.03 20.51 -35.78
C ARG A 432 -13.38 19.96 -37.18
N GLY A 433 -14.68 19.85 -37.47
CA GLY A 433 -15.17 19.47 -38.79
C GLY A 433 -15.50 17.98 -38.99
N ARG A 434 -16.06 17.67 -40.17
CA ARG A 434 -16.63 16.36 -40.55
C ARG A 434 -15.63 15.49 -41.32
N SER A 435 -14.49 15.14 -40.74
CA SER A 435 -13.68 13.99 -41.22
C SER A 435 -12.57 13.67 -40.24
N CYS A 436 -12.41 12.38 -39.92
CA CYS A 436 -11.20 11.84 -39.29
C CYS A 436 -10.54 10.94 -40.34
N GLY A 437 -9.26 11.16 -40.60
CA GLY A 437 -8.36 10.21 -41.26
C GLY A 437 -7.54 9.49 -40.21
#